data_AF-A0A7V1F7T9-F1
#
_entry.id   AF-A0A7V1F7T9-F1
#
_cell.length_a   1.000
_cell.length_b   1.000
_cell.length_c   1.000
_cell.angle_alpha   90.00
_cell.angle_beta   90.00
_cell.angle_gamma   90.00
#
_symmetry.space_group_name_H-M   'P 1'
#
loop_
_entity.id
_entity.type
_entity.pdbx_description
1 polymer ?
#
loop_
_entity_poly.entity_id
_entity_poly.type
_entity_poly.pdbx_seq_one_letter_code
_entity_poly.pdbx_strand_id
1 'polypeptide(L)' 'MRVLKNLFDKNKKWSNKIKEADPDFFTKLSLQQSPEYLWIGCSDSRVPANEIVDMLPGGIFVHRNIANLVIHTDLICRA' A
#
# COMPACT_ATOMS: atom_id res chain seq x y z
N MET A 1 22.92 -9.97 -3.15
CA MET A 1 22.36 -8.78 -2.47
C MET A 1 22.71 -7.41 -3.08
N ARG A 2 23.56 -7.28 -4.12
CA ARG A 2 23.94 -5.96 -4.69
C ARG A 2 22.82 -5.22 -5.46
N VAL A 3 21.82 -5.93 -5.99
CA VAL A 3 20.82 -5.36 -6.91
C VAL A 3 19.79 -4.44 -6.21
N LEU A 4 19.57 -4.57 -4.90
CA LEU A 4 18.51 -3.85 -4.18
C LEU A 4 18.99 -2.72 -3.26
N LYS A 5 20.30 -2.47 -3.16
CA LYS A 5 20.88 -1.51 -2.20
C LYS A 5 20.22 -0.12 -2.31
N ASN A 6 20.06 0.38 -3.53
CA ASN A 6 19.41 1.65 -3.80
C ASN A 6 17.96 1.72 -3.28
N LEU A 7 17.19 0.63 -3.39
CA LEU A 7 15.82 0.59 -2.89
C LEU A 7 15.78 0.64 -1.36
N PHE A 8 16.68 -0.06 -0.67
CA PHE A 8 16.80 0.04 0.78
C PHE A 8 17.23 1.43 1.23
N ASP A 9 18.14 2.08 0.51
CA ASP A 9 18.58 3.45 0.82
C ASP A 9 17.43 4.45 0.62
N LYS A 10 16.64 4.31 -0.45
CA LYS A 10 15.42 5.10 -0.68
C LYS A 10 14.37 4.86 0.41
N ASN A 11 14.13 3.61 0.81
CA ASN A 11 13.20 3.28 1.89
C ASN A 11 13.62 3.90 3.23
N LYS A 12 14.92 3.85 3.57
CA LYS A 12 15.45 4.51 4.78
C LYS A 12 15.24 6.01 4.75
N LYS A 13 15.55 6.67 3.62
CA LYS A 13 15.33 8.12 3.45
C LYS A 13 13.85 8.48 3.60
N TRP A 14 12.96 7.70 2.98
CA TRP A 14 11.52 7.88 3.11
C TRP A 14 11.05 7.73 4.57
N SER A 15 11.44 6.65 5.24
CA SER A 15 11.05 6.41 6.64
C SER A 15 11.52 7.52 7.57
N ASN A 16 12.75 8.03 7.39
CA ASN A 16 13.28 9.14 8.17
C ASN A 16 12.48 10.42 7.93
N LYS A 17 12.19 10.77 6.67
CA LYS A 17 11.37 11.94 6.32
C LYS A 17 9.97 11.87 6.97
N ILE A 18 9.35 10.70 6.98
CA ILE A 18 8.04 10.50 7.62
C ILE A 18 8.14 10.68 9.14
N LYS A 19 9.17 10.14 9.80
CA LYS A 19 9.39 10.34 11.25
C LYS A 19 9.68 11.78 11.62
N GLU A 20 10.40 12.51 10.77
CA GLU A 20 10.66 13.94 10.97
C GLU A 20 9.38 14.77 10.87
N ALA A 21 8.46 14.39 9.97
CA ALA A 21 7.17 15.05 9.80
C ALA A 21 6.14 14.67 10.89
N ASP A 22 6.06 13.39 11.25
CA ASP A 22 5.23 12.87 12.35
C ASP A 22 5.96 11.70 13.05
N PRO A 23 6.57 11.95 14.23
CA PRO A 23 7.29 10.94 15.00
C PRO A 23 6.43 9.73 15.39
N ASP A 24 5.12 9.94 15.57
CA ASP A 24 4.18 8.91 16.00
C ASP A 24 3.53 8.16 14.83
N PHE A 25 3.83 8.54 13.58
CA PHE A 25 3.20 7.98 12.38
C PHE A 25 3.19 6.45 12.37
N PHE A 26 4.35 5.82 12.57
CA PHE A 26 4.46 4.36 12.51
C PHE A 26 3.79 3.67 13.70
N THR A 27 3.79 4.30 14.87
CA THR A 27 3.07 3.80 16.06
C THR A 27 1.57 3.82 15.80
N LYS A 28 1.02 4.94 15.34
CA LYS A 28 -0.39 5.06 14.96
C LYS A 28 -0.78 4.05 13.88
N LEU A 29 0.02 3.95 12.82
CA LEU A 29 -0.19 3.00 11.72
C LEU A 29 -0.17 1.54 12.18
N SER A 30 0.66 1.20 13.17
CA SER A 30 0.73 -0.17 13.72
C SER A 30 -0.49 -0.56 14.54
N LEU A 31 -1.17 0.42 15.14
CA LEU A 31 -2.33 0.21 16.00
C LEU A 31 -3.65 0.14 15.21
N GLN A 32 -3.64 0.59 13.96
CA GLN A 32 -4.86 0.84 13.19
C GLN A 32 -4.77 0.22 11.79
N GLN A 33 -5.50 -0.88 11.61
CA GLN A 33 -5.89 -1.42 10.30
C GLN A 33 -7.35 -1.83 10.36
N SER A 34 -8.23 -0.86 10.14
CA SER A 34 -9.68 -1.06 10.04
C SER A 34 -10.18 -0.44 8.73
N PRO A 35 -9.79 -1.01 7.57
CA PRO A 35 -10.16 -0.45 6.28
C PRO A 35 -11.67 -0.57 6.07
N GLU A 36 -12.31 0.53 5.68
CA GLU A 36 -13.74 0.55 5.34
C GLU A 36 -13.99 0.17 3.88
N TYR A 37 -12.93 0.21 3.06
CA TYR A 37 -13.02 0.06 1.61
C TYR A 37 -12.13 -1.09 1.13
N LEU A 38 -12.65 -1.87 0.17
CA LEU A 38 -11.89 -2.82 -0.64
C LEU A 38 -11.66 -2.23 -2.03
N TRP A 39 -10.41 -2.11 -2.44
CA TRP A 39 -10.01 -1.68 -3.77
C TRP A 39 -9.45 -2.86 -4.58
N ILE A 40 -10.11 -3.24 -5.67
CA ILE A 40 -9.62 -4.22 -6.64
C ILE A 40 -9.08 -3.47 -7.86
N GLY A 41 -7.76 -3.38 -7.97
CA GLY A 41 -7.08 -2.58 -9.00
C GLY A 41 -6.25 -3.40 -9.98
N CYS A 42 -5.90 -2.78 -11.10
CA CYS A 42 -4.96 -3.38 -12.04
C CYS A 42 -3.53 -3.31 -11.44
N SER A 43 -2.68 -4.31 -11.70
CA SER A 43 -1.26 -4.30 -11.29
C SER A 43 -0.39 -3.25 -12.01
N ASP A 44 -0.99 -2.45 -12.90
CA ASP A 44 -0.34 -1.33 -13.56
C ASP A 44 0.26 -0.32 -12.56
N SER A 45 1.57 -0.09 -12.63
CA SER A 45 2.31 0.71 -11.64
C SER A 45 1.93 2.19 -11.60
N ARG A 46 1.16 2.69 -12.56
CA ARG A 46 0.82 4.12 -12.69
C ARG A 46 -0.25 4.60 -11.72
N VAL A 47 -1.00 3.68 -11.10
CA VAL A 47 -2.25 4.00 -10.40
C VAL A 47 -2.21 3.41 -8.98
N PRO A 48 -1.63 4.12 -8.01
CA PRO A 48 -1.65 3.69 -6.62
C PRO A 48 -2.90 4.24 -5.91
N ALA A 49 -3.65 3.35 -5.24
CA ALA A 49 -5.03 3.63 -4.81
C ALA A 49 -5.11 4.73 -3.74
N ASN A 50 -4.20 4.71 -2.75
CA ASN A 50 -4.21 5.64 -1.62
C ASN A 50 -3.99 7.09 -2.07
N GLU A 51 -3.13 7.31 -3.06
CA GLU A 51 -2.80 8.64 -3.58
C GLU A 51 -3.93 9.24 -4.43
N ILE A 52 -4.68 8.40 -5.16
CA ILE A 52 -5.75 8.86 -6.05
C ILE A 52 -6.97 9.32 -5.25
N VAL A 53 -7.23 8.66 -4.13
CA VAL A 53 -8.39 8.93 -3.27
C VAL A 53 -8.03 9.72 -2.01
N ASP A 54 -6.79 10.22 -1.94
CA ASP A 54 -6.25 11.02 -0.84
C ASP A 54 -6.48 10.38 0.55
N MET A 55 -6.15 9.09 0.67
CA MET A 55 -6.28 8.33 1.91
C MET A 55 -4.93 7.95 2.51
N LEU A 56 -4.88 7.97 3.84
CA LEU A 56 -3.72 7.50 4.58
C LEU A 56 -3.60 5.96 4.49
N PRO A 57 -2.37 5.42 4.56
CA PRO A 57 -2.16 3.98 4.66
C PRO A 57 -2.99 3.35 5.77
N GLY A 58 -3.66 2.22 5.49
CA GLY A 58 -4.52 1.51 6.45
C GLY A 58 -6.02 1.84 6.32
N GLY A 59 -6.41 2.87 5.57
CA GLY A 59 -7.82 3.20 5.30
C GLY A 59 -8.49 2.35 4.21
N ILE A 60 -7.69 1.73 3.33
CA ILE A 60 -8.17 0.91 2.20
C ILE A 60 -7.44 -0.43 2.20
N PHE A 61 -8.21 -1.50 2.05
CA PHE A 61 -7.69 -2.82 1.75
C PHE A 61 -7.54 -2.97 0.24
N VAL A 62 -6.33 -3.28 -0.24
CA VAL A 62 -6.02 -3.22 -1.68
C VAL A 62 -5.66 -4.62 -2.18
N HIS A 63 -6.41 -5.10 -3.17
CA HIS A 63 -6.06 -6.26 -3.99
C HIS A 63 -5.71 -5.81 -5.41
N ARG A 64 -4.70 -6.44 -6.02
CA ARG A 64 -4.26 -6.08 -7.38
C ARG A 64 -3.93 -7.32 -8.20
N ASN A 65 -4.51 -7.41 -9.39
CA ASN A 65 -4.14 -8.41 -10.38
C ASN A 65 -4.13 -7.80 -11.79
N ILE A 66 -3.69 -8.57 -12.78
CA ILE A 66 -3.70 -8.11 -14.18
C ILE A 66 -5.14 -7.87 -14.60
N ALA A 67 -5.41 -6.64 -15.07
CA ALA A 67 -6.73 -6.21 -15.53
C ALA A 67 -7.85 -6.32 -14.49
N ASN A 68 -7.54 -6.21 -13.19
CA ASN A 68 -8.53 -6.08 -12.11
C ASN A 68 -9.69 -7.10 -12.18
N LEU A 69 -9.35 -8.35 -12.48
CA LEU A 69 -10.29 -9.43 -12.70
C LEU A 69 -10.89 -9.92 -11.39
N VAL A 70 -12.19 -10.20 -11.41
CA VAL A 70 -12.92 -10.86 -10.34
C VAL A 70 -13.51 -12.15 -10.91
N ILE A 71 -12.85 -13.27 -10.62
CA ILE A 71 -13.21 -14.58 -11.17
C ILE A 71 -13.80 -15.42 -10.05
N HIS A 72 -14.96 -16.01 -10.26
CA HIS A 72 -15.68 -16.78 -9.24
C HIS A 72 -14.88 -17.93 -8.61
N THR A 73 -13.91 -18.48 -9.35
CA THR A 73 -13.05 -19.59 -8.91
C THR A 73 -11.67 -19.13 -8.41
N ASP A 74 -11.36 -17.84 -8.48
CA ASP A 74 -10.11 -17.31 -7.96
C ASP A 74 -10.21 -17.11 -6.44
N LEU A 75 -9.52 -17.97 -5.70
CA LEU A 75 -9.49 -17.92 -4.24
C LEU A 75 -8.75 -16.68 -3.70
N ILE A 76 -7.89 -16.05 -4.50
CA ILE A 76 -7.11 -14.87 -4.09
C ILE A 76 -7.99 -13.61 -4.11
N CYS A 77 -8.92 -13.52 -5.07
CA CYS A 77 -9.83 -12.38 -5.25
C CYS A 77 -11.25 -12.66 -4.69
N ARG A 78 -11.39 -13.69 -3.84
CA ARG A 78 -12.68 -14.06 -3.26
C ARG A 78 -12.97 -13.17 -2.06
N ALA A 79 -13.80 -12.15 -2.27
CA ALA A 79 -14.37 -11.32 -1.22
C ALA A 79 -15.39 -12.10 -0.37
#